data_AF-A0A7R9GS61-F1
#
_entry.id   AF-A0A7R9GS61-F1
#
_cell.length_a   1.000
_cell.length_b   1.000
_cell.length_c   1.000
_cell.angle_alpha   90.00
_cell.angle_beta   90.00
_cell.angle_gamma   90.00
#
_symmetry.space_group_name_H-M   'P 1'
#
loop_
_entity.id
_entity.type
_entity.pdbx_description
1 polymer ?
#
loop_
_entity_poly.entity_id
_entity_poly.type
_entity_poly.pdbx_seq_one_letter_code
_entity_poly.pdbx_strand_id
1 'polypeptide(L)'
;MSKRNISYIKPEEPKFLRELKAQAGYVEPDTIETKRESLSGVTDEDVEDKDEEQPVVVVLKPGDLSAEEVAQLQVKEQEVVKWSERIILAINWTADDGETGV
;
A
#
# COMPACT_ATOMS: atom_id res chain seq x y z
N MET A 1 -28.66 4.90 -30.07
CA MET A 1 -27.88 4.22 -29.01
C MET A 1 -27.66 2.77 -29.43
N SER A 2 -26.56 2.50 -30.15
CA SER A 2 -26.25 1.12 -30.60
C SER A 2 -25.62 0.35 -29.43
N LYS A 3 -26.39 -0.54 -28.81
CA LYS A 3 -25.92 -1.45 -27.76
C LYS A 3 -24.95 -2.44 -28.38
N ARG A 4 -23.66 -2.28 -28.07
CA ARG A 4 -22.58 -3.21 -28.42
C ARG A 4 -22.59 -4.38 -27.44
N ASN A 5 -23.55 -5.29 -27.56
CA ASN A 5 -23.57 -6.53 -26.78
C ASN A 5 -22.59 -7.54 -27.41
N ILE A 6 -21.30 -7.39 -27.15
CA ILE A 6 -20.26 -8.32 -27.58
C ILE A 6 -19.91 -9.18 -26.36
N SER A 7 -20.33 -10.45 -26.37
CA SER A 7 -19.91 -11.44 -25.38
C SER A 7 -18.63 -12.11 -25.86
N TYR A 8 -17.54 -11.96 -25.11
CA TYR A 8 -16.31 -12.70 -25.34
C TYR A 8 -16.41 -14.08 -24.68
N ILE A 9 -16.30 -15.14 -25.48
CA ILE A 9 -16.22 -16.52 -25.01
C ILE A 9 -14.82 -17.00 -25.36
N LYS A 10 -14.04 -17.44 -24.37
CA LYS A 10 -12.72 -18.04 -24.59
C LYS A 10 -12.95 -19.53 -24.92
N PRO A 11 -12.83 -19.98 -26.19
CA PRO A 11 -12.93 -21.39 -26.52
C PRO A 11 -11.75 -22.17 -25.89
N GLU A 12 -11.95 -23.46 -25.66
CA GLU A 12 -10.87 -24.32 -25.21
C GLU A 12 -9.72 -24.37 -26.22
N GLU A 13 -8.51 -24.48 -25.69
CA GLU A 13 -7.32 -24.43 -26.52
C GLU A 13 -7.20 -25.69 -27.38
N PRO A 14 -6.99 -25.56 -28.70
CA PRO A 14 -6.89 -26.71 -29.60
C PRO A 14 -5.64 -27.55 -29.31
N LYS A 15 -5.76 -28.87 -29.51
CA LYS A 15 -4.73 -29.88 -29.18
C LYS A 15 -3.33 -29.55 -29.70
N PHE A 16 -3.23 -28.98 -30.91
CA PHE A 16 -1.98 -28.58 -31.54
C PHE A 16 -1.22 -27.50 -30.73
N LEU A 17 -1.91 -26.45 -30.27
CA LEU A 17 -1.27 -25.38 -29.50
C LEU A 17 -0.80 -25.86 -28.13
N ARG A 18 -1.58 -26.74 -27.50
CA ARG A 18 -1.21 -27.36 -26.23
C ARG A 18 0.09 -28.18 -26.33
N GLU A 19 0.23 -28.97 -27.38
CA GLU A 19 1.41 -29.80 -27.60
C GLU A 19 2.65 -28.96 -27.92
N LEU A 20 2.49 -27.92 -28.74
CA LEU A 20 3.56 -26.96 -29.06
C LEU A 20 4.03 -26.19 -27.82
N LYS A 21 3.10 -25.69 -26.99
CA LYS A 21 3.42 -25.01 -25.73
C LYS A 21 4.15 -25.93 -24.76
N ALA A 22 3.74 -27.19 -24.67
CA ALA A 22 4.40 -28.19 -23.82
C ALA A 22 5.84 -28.47 -24.28
N GLN A 23 6.07 -28.61 -25.59
CA GLN A 23 7.42 -28.77 -26.15
C GLN A 23 8.31 -27.54 -25.95
N ALA A 24 7.72 -26.34 -26.01
CA ALA A 24 8.42 -25.09 -25.80
C ALA A 24 8.67 -24.75 -24.31
N GLY A 25 8.15 -25.55 -23.37
CA GLY A 25 8.22 -25.24 -21.94
C GLY A 25 7.46 -23.98 -21.54
N TYR A 26 6.40 -23.62 -22.28
CA TYR A 26 5.62 -22.43 -22.02
C TYR A 26 4.78 -22.59 -20.75
N VAL A 27 5.03 -21.72 -19.78
CA VAL A 27 4.21 -21.56 -18.57
C VAL A 27 3.29 -20.36 -18.80
N GLU A 28 1.98 -20.54 -18.60
CA GLU A 28 1.05 -19.42 -18.73
C GLU A 28 1.44 -18.30 -17.76
N PRO A 29 1.51 -17.04 -18.24
CA PRO A 29 1.85 -15.91 -17.39
C PRO A 29 0.79 -15.70 -16.31
N ASP A 30 1.21 -15.05 -15.24
CA ASP A 30 0.33 -14.61 -14.17
C ASP A 30 -0.90 -13.89 -14.73
N THR A 31 -2.08 -14.37 -14.34
CA THR A 31 -3.35 -13.80 -14.81
C THR A 31 -3.64 -12.49 -14.10
N ILE A 32 -4.62 -11.73 -14.58
CA ILE A 32 -5.06 -10.47 -13.93
C ILE A 32 -5.49 -10.74 -12.48
N GLU A 33 -6.03 -11.93 -12.19
CA GLU A 33 -6.42 -12.34 -10.85
C GLU A 33 -5.21 -12.49 -9.92
N THR A 34 -4.06 -12.93 -10.44
CA THR A 34 -2.81 -13.01 -9.68
C THR A 34 -2.35 -11.62 -9.22
N LYS A 35 -2.64 -10.55 -9.97
CA LYS A 35 -2.37 -9.16 -9.54
C LYS A 35 -3.33 -8.67 -8.45
N ARG A 36 -4.51 -9.30 -8.34
CA ARG A 36 -5.51 -8.99 -7.30
C ARG A 36 -5.30 -9.78 -6.02
N GLU A 37 -4.41 -10.75 -6.03
CA GLU A 37 -4.07 -11.52 -4.84
C GLU A 37 -3.47 -10.59 -3.77
N SER A 38 -3.85 -10.82 -2.52
CA SER A 38 -3.26 -10.11 -1.38
C SER A 38 -1.81 -10.57 -1.24
N LEU A 39 -0.87 -9.71 -1.62
CA LEU A 39 0.54 -9.93 -1.33
C LEU A 39 0.75 -9.94 0.20
N SER A 40 1.80 -10.64 0.64
CA SER A 40 2.22 -10.62 2.04
C SER A 40 2.38 -9.18 2.54
N GLY A 41 2.15 -8.98 3.83
CA GLY A 41 2.15 -7.64 4.45
C GLY A 41 3.39 -6.83 4.09
N VAL A 42 3.15 -5.58 3.72
CA VAL A 42 4.17 -4.55 3.52
C VAL A 42 4.87 -4.31 4.86
N THR A 43 6.19 -4.30 4.87
CA THR A 43 6.96 -4.02 6.08
C THR A 43 7.08 -2.51 6.30
N ASP A 44 7.41 -2.09 7.52
CA ASP A 44 7.64 -0.66 7.81
C ASP A 44 8.77 -0.10 6.93
N GLU A 45 9.80 -0.92 6.65
CA GLU A 45 10.92 -0.61 5.76
C GLU A 45 10.51 -0.41 4.28
N ASP A 46 9.37 -0.95 3.86
CA ASP A 46 8.84 -0.76 2.50
C ASP A 46 8.04 0.56 2.37
N VAL A 47 7.61 1.13 3.50
CA VAL A 47 6.77 2.36 3.54
C VAL A 47 7.59 3.58 3.94
N GLU A 48 8.66 3.40 4.72
CA GLU A 48 9.51 4.49 5.19
C GLU A 48 10.37 5.06 4.05
N ASP A 49 10.24 6.38 3.82
CA ASP A 49 11.06 7.10 2.84
C ASP A 49 12.54 7.03 3.23
N LYS A 50 13.39 6.62 2.29
CA LYS A 50 14.84 6.58 2.51
C LYS A 50 15.43 8.00 2.58
N ASP A 51 16.63 8.12 3.15
CA ASP A 51 17.37 9.39 3.20
C ASP A 51 17.55 10.04 1.81
N GLU A 52 17.66 9.23 0.74
CA GLU A 52 17.78 9.70 -0.64
C GLU A 52 16.46 10.24 -1.24
N GLU A 53 15.33 9.87 -0.66
CA GLU A 53 13.98 10.28 -1.07
C GLU A 53 13.53 11.56 -0.33
N GLN A 54 14.23 11.94 0.74
CA GLN A 54 13.94 13.14 1.52
C GLN A 54 14.15 14.43 0.68
N PRO A 55 13.28 15.43 0.82
CA PRO A 55 13.39 16.68 0.08
C PRO A 55 14.63 17.48 0.52
N VAL A 56 15.28 18.13 -0.45
CA VAL A 56 16.42 19.02 -0.17
C VAL A 56 15.94 20.33 0.44
N VAL A 57 16.38 20.61 1.66
CA VAL A 57 16.08 21.88 2.36
C VAL A 57 17.05 22.97 1.90
N VAL A 58 16.51 24.09 1.40
CA VAL A 58 17.28 25.27 0.98
C VAL A 58 16.88 26.51 1.77
N VAL A 59 17.86 27.25 2.29
CA VAL A 59 17.66 28.51 3.04
C VAL A 59 17.92 29.66 2.07
N LEU A 60 16.90 30.48 1.78
CA LEU A 60 17.00 31.60 0.84
C LEU A 60 17.03 32.95 1.55
N LYS A 61 16.36 33.07 2.69
CA LYS A 61 16.21 34.31 3.47
C LYS A 61 16.58 34.08 4.94
N PRO A 62 17.05 35.12 5.65
CA PRO A 62 17.22 35.04 7.09
C PRO A 62 15.84 34.85 7.74
N GLY A 63 15.62 33.69 8.36
CA GLY A 63 14.36 33.28 8.96
C GLY A 63 13.76 32.00 8.37
N ASP A 64 14.29 31.48 7.26
CA ASP A 64 13.94 30.14 6.80
C ASP A 64 14.57 29.08 7.73
N LEU A 65 13.88 27.94 7.88
CA LEU A 65 14.33 26.85 8.74
C LEU A 65 15.51 26.10 8.12
N SER A 66 16.51 25.81 8.93
CA SER A 66 17.61 24.92 8.56
C SER A 66 17.17 23.46 8.57
N ALA A 67 17.93 22.59 7.88
CA ALA A 67 17.64 21.15 7.82
C ALA A 67 17.54 20.50 9.21
N GLU A 68 18.38 20.93 10.16
CA GLU A 68 18.36 20.42 11.54
C GLU A 68 17.09 20.80 12.30
N GLU A 69 16.59 22.02 12.08
CA GLU A 69 15.35 22.49 12.74
C GLU A 69 14.12 21.78 12.17
N VAL A 70 14.11 21.52 10.86
CA VAL A 70 13.05 20.74 10.20
C VAL A 70 12.99 19.32 10.75
N ALA A 71 14.14 18.64 10.87
CA ALA A 71 14.21 17.28 11.41
C ALA A 71 13.67 17.21 12.85
N GLN A 72 14.04 18.16 13.70
CA GLN A 72 13.55 18.20 15.09
C GLN A 72 12.04 18.45 15.20
N LEU A 73 11.46 19.24 14.29
CA LEU A 73 10.03 19.47 14.25
C LEU A 73 9.27 18.22 13.79
N GLN A 74 9.78 17.52 12.77
CA GLN A 74 9.18 16.28 12.28
C GLN A 74 9.13 15.19 13.36
N VAL A 75 10.22 15.02 14.13
CA VAL A 75 10.25 14.05 15.25
C VAL A 75 9.18 14.39 16.28
N LYS A 76 9.08 15.65 16.69
CA LYS A 76 8.06 16.08 17.67
C LYS A 76 6.64 15.87 17.15
N GLU A 77 6.40 16.14 15.88
CA GLU A 77 5.09 15.95 15.25
C GLU A 77 4.69 14.46 15.25
N GLN A 78 5.61 13.56 14.89
CA GLN A 78 5.39 12.11 14.96
C GLN A 78 5.13 11.63 16.39
N GLU A 79 5.86 12.15 17.39
CA GLU A 79 5.62 11.81 18.79
C GLU A 79 4.21 12.24 19.24
N VAL A 80 3.75 13.42 18.83
CA VAL A 80 2.40 13.92 19.12
C VAL A 80 1.33 13.03 18.47
N VAL A 81 1.52 12.64 17.19
CA VAL A 81 0.60 11.72 16.49
C VAL A 81 0.52 10.39 17.23
N LYS A 82 1.65 9.78 17.55
CA LYS A 82 1.71 8.51 18.30
C LYS A 82 1.05 8.61 19.67
N TRP A 83 1.24 9.72 20.38
CA TRP A 83 0.62 9.94 21.68
C TRP A 83 -0.90 10.08 21.55
N SER A 84 -1.38 10.75 20.49
CA SER A 84 -2.80 10.89 20.20
C SER A 84 -3.48 9.56 19.86
N GLU A 85 -2.86 8.73 19.03
CA GLU A 85 -3.37 7.39 18.68
C GLU A 85 -3.48 6.49 19.91
N ARG A 86 -2.48 6.54 20.80
CA ARG A 86 -2.50 5.82 22.08
C ARG A 86 -3.63 6.28 23.00
N ILE A 87 -3.90 7.58 23.03
CA ILE A 87 -5.02 8.14 23.81
C ILE A 87 -6.36 7.67 23.23
N ILE A 88 -6.53 7.75 21.91
CA ILE A 88 -7.75 7.30 21.24
C ILE A 88 -8.01 5.82 21.50
N LEU A 89 -6.97 4.98 21.40
CA LEU A 89 -7.07 3.55 21.70
C LEU A 89 -7.47 3.30 23.16
N ALA A 90 -6.89 4.05 24.10
CA ALA A 90 -7.22 3.92 25.52
C ALA A 90 -8.67 4.33 25.82
N ILE A 91 -9.17 5.40 25.19
CA ILE A 91 -10.56 5.85 25.31
C ILE A 91 -11.52 4.77 24.76
N ASN A 92 -11.23 4.23 23.56
CA ASN A 92 -12.04 3.17 22.95
C ASN A 92 -12.05 1.88 23.78
N TRP A 93 -10.92 1.52 24.42
CA TRP A 93 -10.85 0.36 25.30
C TRP A 93 -11.73 0.54 26.55
N THR A 94 -11.71 1.73 27.17
CA THR A 94 -12.57 2.02 28.32
C THR A 94 -14.07 2.08 28.02
N ALA A 95 -14.47 2.15 26.75
CA ALA A 95 -15.87 2.18 26.34
C ALA A 95 -16.47 0.77 26.12
N ASP A 96 -15.64 -0.26 25.95
CA ASP A 96 -16.09 -1.64 25.64
C ASP A 96 -16.48 -2.44 26.89
N ASP A 97 -15.92 -2.11 28.07
CA ASP A 97 -16.21 -2.79 29.35
C ASP A 97 -17.58 -2.42 29.98
N GLY A 98 -18.44 -1.68 29.28
CA GLY A 98 -19.68 -1.10 29.82
C GLY A 98 -21.01 -1.75 29.43
N GLU A 99 -21.05 -2.64 28.43
CA GLU A 99 -22.33 -3.18 27.91
C GLU A 99 -22.33 -4.72 27.78
N THR A 100 -22.24 -5.44 28.90
CA THR A 100 -22.91 -6.75 29.02
C THR A 100 -23.50 -6.90 30.42
N GLY A 101 -24.78 -6.59 30.57
CA GLY A 101 -25.46 -6.82 31.84
C GLY A 101 -26.86 -6.22 31.92
N VAL A 102 -27.80 -6.73 31.12
CA VAL A 102 -29.22 -6.86 31.53
C VAL A 102 -29.78 -8.16 30.98
#